data_AF-A0AA51DB14-F1
#
_entry.id   AF-A0AA51DB14-F1
#
_cell.length_a   1.000
_cell.length_b   1.000
_cell.length_c   1.000
_cell.angle_alpha   90.00
_cell.angle_beta   90.00
_cell.angle_gamma   90.00
#
_symmetry.space_group_name_H-M   'P 1'
#
loop_
_entity.id
_entity.type
_entity.pdbx_description
1 polymer ?
#
loop_
_entity_poly.entity_id
_entity_poly.type
_entity_poly.pdbx_seq_one_letter_code
_entity_poly.pdbx_strand_id
1 'polypeptide(L)'
;MVYLEQITFGGVCMGSSVRKTSDKIKKLLKDTIDVNPSIECKEVIPQIALETLRSKKTKGYFADKDFAVLAGGGFACFKKAKEIGIDKFLQEYNIQYEKLTVIEVQKIIESILDNIVDEDGEIDSVLILAAFKSAMTSMILNKFEDPAEFLNVFCEKFISMIIREDANEALISMFKDTSAEILNNNIEKFSKNYVKKNFSEIIIKCNSGDIQINELIQKLQDVLKE
;
A
#
# COMPACT_ATOMS: atom_id res chain seq x y z
N MET A 1 -24.18 -19.83 -6.67
CA MET A 1 -24.21 -19.92 -5.19
C MET A 1 -22.76 -19.75 -4.75
N VAL A 2 -22.40 -18.54 -4.32
CA VAL A 2 -21.01 -18.13 -4.06
C VAL A 2 -20.67 -18.50 -2.62
N TYR A 3 -19.66 -19.35 -2.43
CA TYR A 3 -19.03 -19.56 -1.13
C TYR A 3 -18.01 -18.45 -0.91
N LEU A 4 -18.28 -17.57 0.05
CA LEU A 4 -17.28 -16.69 0.65
C LEU A 4 -16.69 -17.45 1.84
N GLU A 5 -15.45 -17.94 1.68
CA GLU A 5 -14.67 -18.46 2.79
C GLU A 5 -14.34 -17.30 3.74
N GLN A 6 -14.88 -17.40 4.95
CA GLN A 6 -14.43 -16.64 6.10
C GLN A 6 -13.02 -17.14 6.46
N ILE A 7 -12.00 -16.37 6.06
CA ILE A 7 -10.65 -16.55 6.60
C ILE A 7 -10.70 -16.10 8.07
N THR A 8 -10.78 -17.09 8.95
CA THR A 8 -10.57 -16.92 10.39
C THR A 8 -9.07 -16.82 10.62
N PHE A 9 -8.60 -15.65 11.05
CA PHE A 9 -7.21 -15.45 11.46
C PHE A 9 -6.90 -16.31 12.69
N GLY A 10 -6.19 -17.41 12.48
CA GLY A 10 -5.58 -18.21 13.53
C GLY A 10 -4.58 -17.37 14.33
N GLY A 11 -4.60 -17.54 15.65
CA GLY A 11 -3.84 -16.74 16.60
C GLY A 11 -2.34 -16.77 16.36
N VAL A 12 -1.82 -15.68 15.80
CA VAL A 12 -0.39 -15.38 15.80
C VAL A 12 -0.08 -14.66 17.11
N CYS A 13 0.93 -15.15 17.84
CA CYS A 13 1.43 -14.50 19.05
C CYS A 13 1.90 -13.07 18.73
N MET A 14 1.02 -12.08 18.92
CA MET A 14 1.33 -10.66 18.64
C MET A 14 2.52 -10.21 19.48
N GLY A 15 3.61 -9.83 18.82
CA GLY A 15 4.79 -9.24 19.45
C GLY A 15 4.47 -7.98 20.25
N SER A 16 5.29 -7.69 21.26
CA SER A 16 5.04 -6.60 22.25
C SER A 16 4.88 -5.20 21.63
N SER A 17 5.42 -4.96 20.43
CA SER A 17 5.27 -3.69 19.70
C SER A 17 3.90 -3.53 19.04
N VAL A 18 3.31 -4.60 18.52
CA VAL A 18 1.99 -4.58 17.84
C VAL A 18 0.88 -4.30 18.85
N ARG A 19 0.94 -4.97 20.01
CA ARG A 19 0.00 -4.74 21.12
C ARG A 19 0.01 -3.27 21.57
N LYS A 20 1.20 -2.68 21.71
CA LYS A 20 1.35 -1.27 22.12
C LYS A 20 0.73 -0.28 21.14
N THR A 21 0.89 -0.48 19.83
CA THR A 21 0.26 0.40 18.83
C THR A 21 -1.25 0.24 18.82
N SER A 22 -1.75 -1.00 18.83
CA SER A 22 -3.19 -1.28 18.86
C SER A 22 -3.87 -0.72 20.13
N ASP A 23 -3.25 -0.89 21.30
CA ASP A 23 -3.77 -0.35 22.56
C ASP A 23 -3.81 1.17 22.58
N LYS A 24 -2.79 1.82 22.01
CA LYS A 24 -2.76 3.28 21.84
C LYS A 24 -3.87 3.76 20.90
N ILE A 25 -4.07 3.09 19.78
CA ILE A 25 -5.15 3.39 18.82
C ILE A 25 -6.51 3.27 19.51
N LYS A 26 -6.74 2.16 20.23
CA LYS A 26 -7.99 1.95 20.99
C LYS A 26 -8.21 3.03 22.04
N LYS A 27 -7.17 3.40 22.78
CA LYS A 27 -7.24 4.49 23.76
C LYS A 27 -7.54 5.83 23.09
N LEU A 28 -6.84 6.17 22.02
CA LEU A 28 -7.03 7.43 21.29
C LEU A 28 -8.46 7.53 20.73
N LEU A 29 -8.98 6.45 20.16
CA LEU A 29 -10.37 6.39 19.69
C LEU A 29 -11.35 6.61 20.84
N LYS A 30 -11.17 5.90 21.94
CA LYS A 30 -12.05 6.00 23.11
C LYS A 30 -12.06 7.42 23.67
N ASP A 31 -10.88 7.98 23.94
CA ASP A 31 -10.73 9.33 24.49
C ASP A 31 -11.37 10.38 23.56
N THR A 32 -11.25 10.22 22.23
CA THR A 32 -11.84 11.13 21.24
C THR A 32 -13.37 11.06 21.23
N ILE A 33 -13.93 9.85 21.27
CA ILE A 33 -15.39 9.63 21.24
C ILE A 33 -16.02 10.03 22.58
N ASP A 34 -15.35 9.78 23.70
CA ASP A 34 -15.82 10.20 25.03
C ASP A 34 -15.94 11.73 25.12
N VAL A 35 -15.07 12.48 24.44
CA VAL A 35 -15.11 13.95 24.35
C VAL A 35 -16.17 14.43 23.35
N ASN A 36 -16.32 13.78 22.20
CA ASN A 36 -17.34 14.11 21.21
C ASN A 36 -18.02 12.84 20.67
N PRO A 37 -19.15 12.41 21.28
CA PRO A 37 -19.85 11.19 20.88
C PRO A 37 -20.45 11.25 19.47
N SER A 38 -20.62 12.44 18.90
CA SER A 38 -21.17 12.65 17.56
C SER A 38 -20.08 12.82 16.49
N ILE A 39 -18.81 12.61 16.83
CA ILE A 39 -17.71 12.75 15.87
C ILE A 39 -17.87 11.75 14.73
N GLU A 40 -17.71 12.22 13.50
CA GLU A 40 -17.74 11.33 12.33
C GLU A 40 -16.40 10.62 12.15
N CYS A 41 -16.45 9.39 11.65
CA CYS A 41 -15.24 8.59 11.44
C CYS A 41 -14.20 9.29 10.54
N LYS A 42 -14.64 10.07 9.53
CA LYS A 42 -13.76 10.82 8.63
C LYS A 42 -12.84 11.82 9.36
N GLU A 43 -13.26 12.30 10.52
CA GLU A 43 -12.52 13.28 11.34
C GLU A 43 -11.47 12.60 12.24
N VAL A 44 -11.69 11.33 12.56
CA VAL A 44 -10.84 10.55 13.47
C VAL A 44 -9.74 9.80 12.71
N ILE A 45 -10.05 9.30 11.51
CA ILE A 45 -9.11 8.52 10.68
C ILE A 45 -7.74 9.19 10.50
N PRO A 46 -7.63 10.51 10.21
CA PRO A 46 -6.32 11.14 10.06
C PRO A 46 -5.44 11.03 11.31
N GLN A 47 -6.01 11.14 12.51
CA GLN A 47 -5.26 11.06 13.76
C GLN A 47 -4.75 9.64 14.00
N ILE A 48 -5.62 8.66 13.77
CA ILE A 48 -5.30 7.23 13.90
C ILE A 48 -4.22 6.82 12.90
N ALA A 49 -4.39 7.21 11.65
CA ALA A 49 -3.45 6.90 10.60
C ALA A 49 -2.06 7.49 10.87
N LEU A 50 -1.97 8.71 11.41
CA LEU A 50 -0.70 9.30 11.80
C LEU A 50 -0.02 8.55 12.96
N GLU A 51 -0.78 8.13 13.99
CA GLU A 51 -0.22 7.31 15.08
C GLU A 51 0.27 5.94 14.56
N THR A 52 -0.48 5.32 13.65
CA THR A 52 -0.04 4.09 12.98
C THR A 52 1.27 4.31 12.22
N LEU A 53 1.33 5.33 11.36
CA LEU A 53 2.49 5.60 10.50
C LEU A 53 3.78 5.90 11.27
N ARG A 54 3.65 6.49 12.47
CA ARG A 54 4.79 6.77 13.37
C ARG A 54 5.29 5.55 14.13
N SER A 55 4.56 4.44 14.08
CA SER A 55 4.90 3.24 14.83
C SER A 55 6.22 2.62 14.35
N LYS A 56 6.92 1.93 15.26
CA LYS A 56 8.13 1.17 14.89
C LYS A 56 7.85 0.07 13.87
N LYS A 57 6.65 -0.50 13.90
CA LYS A 57 6.20 -1.54 12.97
C LYS A 57 6.17 -1.01 11.54
N THR A 58 5.53 0.15 11.33
CA THR A 58 5.49 0.82 10.03
C THR A 58 6.90 1.16 9.53
N LYS A 59 7.78 1.66 10.39
CA LYS A 59 9.18 1.88 10.01
C LYS A 59 9.88 0.60 9.56
N GLY A 60 9.63 -0.51 10.25
CA GLY A 60 10.11 -1.83 9.85
C GLY A 60 9.64 -2.24 8.46
N TYR A 61 8.38 -1.98 8.13
CA TYR A 61 7.82 -2.28 6.80
C TYR A 61 8.48 -1.49 5.66
N PHE A 62 8.81 -0.21 5.85
CA PHE A 62 9.52 0.58 4.83
C PHE A 62 11.02 0.29 4.76
N ALA A 63 11.59 -0.32 5.80
CA ALA A 63 12.98 -0.79 5.84
C ALA A 63 13.13 -2.25 5.39
N ASP A 64 12.03 -2.92 5.09
CA ASP A 64 12.01 -4.30 4.62
C ASP A 64 12.65 -4.40 3.22
N LYS A 65 13.48 -5.43 3.01
CA LYS A 65 14.10 -5.70 1.71
C LYS A 65 13.02 -5.84 0.63
N ASP A 66 11.88 -6.46 0.94
CA ASP A 66 10.83 -6.75 -0.02
C ASP A 66 10.16 -5.47 -0.51
N PHE A 67 10.10 -4.45 0.35
CA PHE A 67 9.59 -3.14 -0.06
C PHE A 67 10.51 -2.52 -1.10
N ALA A 68 11.82 -2.61 -0.89
CA ALA A 68 12.80 -2.07 -1.83
C ALA A 68 12.77 -2.80 -3.17
N VAL A 69 12.77 -4.13 -3.12
CA VAL A 69 12.74 -5.02 -4.29
C VAL A 69 11.47 -4.78 -5.10
N LEU A 70 10.29 -4.77 -4.47
CA LEU A 70 9.03 -4.58 -5.19
C LEU A 70 8.84 -3.14 -5.69
N ALA A 71 9.29 -2.12 -4.93
CA ALA A 71 9.29 -0.74 -5.42
C ALA A 71 10.21 -0.58 -6.64
N GLY A 72 11.42 -1.14 -6.58
CA GLY A 72 12.40 -1.09 -7.65
C GLY A 72 11.96 -1.85 -8.91
N GLY A 73 11.53 -3.09 -8.75
CA GLY A 73 11.08 -3.95 -9.84
C GLY A 73 9.85 -3.37 -10.55
N GLY A 74 8.84 -2.90 -9.81
CA GLY A 74 7.68 -2.25 -10.41
C GLY A 74 8.04 -0.93 -11.09
N PHE A 75 8.92 -0.12 -10.51
CA PHE A 75 9.40 1.12 -11.12
C PHE A 75 10.17 0.86 -12.42
N ALA A 76 11.06 -0.14 -12.46
CA ALA A 76 11.77 -0.56 -13.66
C ALA A 76 10.81 -1.09 -14.74
N CYS A 77 9.81 -1.88 -14.33
CA CYS A 77 8.75 -2.37 -15.21
C CYS A 77 8.02 -1.21 -15.91
N PHE A 78 7.61 -0.18 -15.17
CA PHE A 78 6.94 0.98 -15.77
C PHE A 78 7.88 1.91 -16.53
N LYS A 79 9.18 1.95 -16.21
CA LYS A 79 10.17 2.63 -17.07
C LYS A 79 10.18 2.01 -18.46
N LYS A 80 10.25 0.67 -18.53
CA LYS A 80 10.16 -0.05 -19.79
C LYS A 80 8.82 0.23 -20.49
N ALA A 81 7.70 0.15 -19.77
CA ALA A 81 6.39 0.44 -20.34
C ALA A 81 6.30 1.85 -20.95
N LYS A 82 6.85 2.87 -20.28
CA LYS A 82 6.92 4.24 -20.79
C LYS A 82 7.80 4.38 -22.03
N GLU A 83 8.89 3.62 -22.11
CA GLU A 83 9.83 3.66 -23.23
C GLU A 83 9.25 3.01 -24.50
N ILE A 84 8.57 1.87 -24.36
CA ILE A 84 8.04 1.11 -25.51
C ILE A 84 6.56 1.38 -25.79
N GLY A 85 5.85 2.00 -24.85
CA GLY A 85 4.40 2.20 -24.83
C GLY A 85 3.66 1.00 -24.22
N ILE A 86 2.60 1.28 -23.45
CA ILE A 86 1.84 0.25 -22.72
C ILE A 86 1.33 -0.89 -23.61
N ASP A 87 0.93 -0.62 -24.85
CA ASP A 87 0.41 -1.66 -25.76
C ASP A 87 1.49 -2.66 -26.16
N LYS A 88 2.71 -2.20 -26.46
CA LYS A 88 3.84 -3.08 -26.79
C LYS A 88 4.31 -3.84 -25.56
N PHE A 89 4.28 -3.19 -24.40
CA PHE A 89 4.57 -3.85 -23.13
C PHE A 89 3.63 -5.03 -22.89
N LEU A 90 2.32 -4.87 -23.08
CA LEU A 90 1.34 -5.95 -22.91
C LEU A 90 1.51 -7.09 -23.92
N GLN A 91 1.98 -6.77 -25.15
CA GLN A 91 2.26 -7.78 -26.17
C GLN A 91 3.39 -8.73 -25.79
N GLU A 92 4.36 -8.31 -24.97
CA GLU A 92 5.41 -9.20 -24.45
C GLU A 92 4.84 -10.36 -23.63
N TYR A 93 3.65 -10.16 -23.04
CA TYR A 93 2.91 -11.16 -22.28
C TYR A 93 1.84 -11.88 -23.12
N ASN A 94 1.90 -11.77 -24.45
CA ASN A 94 0.93 -12.32 -25.39
C ASN A 94 -0.52 -11.84 -25.17
N ILE A 95 -0.71 -10.65 -24.60
CA ILE A 95 -2.03 -10.08 -24.31
C ILE A 95 -2.33 -8.94 -25.28
N GLN A 96 -3.48 -9.04 -25.92
CA GLN A 96 -4.04 -7.93 -26.70
C GLN A 96 -4.82 -7.02 -25.77
N TYR A 97 -4.65 -5.72 -25.98
CA TYR A 97 -5.25 -4.66 -25.16
C TYR A 97 -6.77 -4.79 -25.03
N GLU A 98 -7.48 -5.12 -26.11
CA GLU A 98 -8.94 -5.23 -26.13
C GLU A 98 -9.47 -6.40 -25.29
N LYS A 99 -8.59 -7.33 -24.92
CA LYS A 99 -8.94 -8.50 -24.12
C LYS A 99 -8.59 -8.34 -22.65
N LEU A 100 -7.91 -7.27 -22.24
CA LEU A 100 -7.38 -7.10 -20.89
C LEU A 100 -8.47 -7.25 -19.80
N THR A 101 -8.52 -8.42 -19.18
CA THR A 101 -9.34 -8.77 -18.02
C THR A 101 -8.50 -8.85 -16.75
N VAL A 102 -9.17 -8.91 -15.60
CA VAL A 102 -8.51 -9.13 -14.30
C VAL A 102 -7.65 -10.40 -14.30
N ILE A 103 -8.06 -11.46 -15.00
CA ILE A 103 -7.32 -12.72 -15.05
C ILE A 103 -6.01 -12.56 -15.80
N GLU A 104 -6.01 -11.87 -16.94
CA GLU A 104 -4.78 -11.58 -17.70
C GLU A 104 -3.84 -10.67 -16.92
N VAL A 105 -4.39 -9.69 -16.21
CA VAL A 105 -3.60 -8.82 -15.33
C VAL A 105 -2.90 -9.62 -14.24
N GLN A 106 -3.56 -10.59 -13.61
CA GLN A 106 -2.90 -11.44 -12.62
C GLN A 106 -1.75 -12.25 -13.24
N LYS A 107 -1.92 -12.80 -14.45
CA LYS A 107 -0.84 -13.53 -15.14
C LYS A 107 0.36 -12.64 -15.45
N ILE A 108 0.13 -11.41 -15.91
CA ILE A 108 1.21 -10.42 -16.14
C ILE A 108 1.95 -10.15 -14.83
N ILE A 109 1.20 -9.92 -13.74
CA ILE A 109 1.78 -9.63 -12.43
C ILE A 109 2.61 -10.81 -11.92
N GLU A 110 2.15 -12.05 -12.10
CA GLU A 110 2.90 -13.25 -11.75
C GLU A 110 4.20 -13.34 -12.55
N SER A 111 4.17 -13.17 -13.87
CA SER A 111 5.41 -13.18 -14.67
C SER A 111 6.39 -12.05 -14.29
N ILE A 112 5.88 -10.87 -13.92
CA ILE A 112 6.73 -9.77 -13.43
C ILE A 112 7.37 -10.14 -12.09
N LEU A 113 6.59 -10.74 -11.18
CA LEU A 113 7.08 -11.18 -9.89
C LEU A 113 8.14 -12.29 -10.03
N ASP A 114 7.92 -13.25 -10.93
CA ASP A 114 8.89 -14.32 -11.20
C ASP A 114 10.23 -13.73 -11.64
N ASN A 115 10.22 -12.74 -12.55
CA ASN A 115 11.44 -12.05 -12.98
C ASN A 115 12.12 -11.29 -11.83
N ILE A 116 11.35 -10.62 -10.95
CA ILE A 116 11.89 -9.89 -9.79
C ILE A 116 12.51 -10.89 -8.79
N VAL A 117 11.85 -12.01 -8.52
CA VAL A 117 12.29 -13.03 -7.56
C VAL A 117 13.55 -13.75 -8.07
N ASP A 118 13.64 -14.02 -9.36
CA ASP A 118 14.83 -14.61 -9.98
C ASP A 118 16.06 -13.70 -9.83
N GLU A 119 15.87 -12.37 -9.80
CA GLU A 119 16.94 -11.37 -9.65
C GLU A 119 17.31 -11.09 -8.18
N ASP A 120 16.32 -11.00 -7.28
CA ASP A 120 16.49 -10.45 -5.93
C ASP A 120 16.15 -11.44 -4.77
N GLY A 121 15.64 -12.64 -5.10
CA GLY A 121 15.25 -13.68 -4.14
C GLY A 121 13.78 -13.68 -3.74
N GLU A 122 13.38 -14.61 -2.86
CA GLU A 122 11.98 -14.79 -2.45
C GLU A 122 11.42 -13.59 -1.66
N ILE A 123 10.15 -13.26 -1.94
CA ILE A 123 9.36 -12.25 -1.23
C ILE A 123 8.65 -12.90 -0.05
N ASP A 124 9.02 -12.48 1.17
CA ASP A 124 8.52 -13.05 2.42
C ASP A 124 7.27 -12.29 2.95
N SER A 125 7.20 -10.99 2.65
CA SER A 125 6.21 -10.08 3.22
C SER A 125 4.90 -10.07 2.44
N VAL A 126 3.91 -10.78 2.99
CA VAL A 126 2.54 -10.87 2.44
C VAL A 126 1.89 -9.49 2.27
N LEU A 127 2.11 -8.57 3.21
CA LEU A 127 1.49 -7.23 3.18
C LEU A 127 2.08 -6.38 2.05
N ILE A 128 3.41 -6.38 1.90
CA ILE A 128 4.10 -5.64 0.83
C ILE A 128 3.71 -6.22 -0.53
N LEU A 129 3.71 -7.55 -0.66
CA LEU A 129 3.29 -8.23 -1.87
C LEU A 129 1.84 -7.89 -2.25
N ALA A 130 0.92 -7.89 -1.29
CA ALA A 130 -0.48 -7.52 -1.54
C ALA A 130 -0.62 -6.08 -2.03
N ALA A 131 0.12 -5.14 -1.43
CA ALA A 131 0.14 -3.75 -1.88
C ALA A 131 0.69 -3.62 -3.31
N PHE A 132 1.76 -4.36 -3.62
CA PHE A 132 2.36 -4.38 -4.96
C PHE A 132 1.38 -4.91 -6.00
N LYS A 133 0.79 -6.10 -5.77
CA LYS A 133 -0.20 -6.69 -6.68
C LYS A 133 -1.39 -5.75 -6.90
N SER A 134 -1.85 -5.06 -5.85
CA SER A 134 -2.94 -4.07 -5.95
C SER A 134 -2.53 -2.86 -6.81
N ALA A 135 -1.32 -2.33 -6.61
CA ALA A 135 -0.80 -1.21 -7.38
C ALA A 135 -0.60 -1.57 -8.86
N MET A 136 0.05 -2.71 -9.14
CA MET A 136 0.23 -3.22 -10.50
C MET A 136 -1.11 -3.42 -11.20
N THR A 137 -2.09 -4.02 -10.51
CA THR A 137 -3.43 -4.23 -11.07
C THR A 137 -4.06 -2.90 -11.47
N SER A 138 -3.96 -1.88 -10.60
CA SER A 138 -4.47 -0.54 -10.88
C SER A 138 -3.75 0.09 -12.07
N MET A 139 -2.42 0.04 -12.11
CA MET A 139 -1.64 0.62 -13.20
C MET A 139 -1.97 -0.02 -14.55
N ILE A 140 -1.98 -1.35 -14.63
CA ILE A 140 -2.21 -2.09 -15.86
C ILE A 140 -3.65 -1.91 -16.36
N LEU A 141 -4.66 -2.07 -15.49
CA LEU A 141 -6.06 -1.92 -15.90
C LEU A 141 -6.39 -0.50 -16.39
N ASN A 142 -5.80 0.52 -15.74
CA ASN A 142 -5.99 1.91 -16.14
C ASN A 142 -5.02 2.36 -17.24
N LYS A 143 -4.13 1.47 -17.69
CA LYS A 143 -3.14 1.71 -18.76
C LYS A 143 -2.23 2.90 -18.45
N PHE A 144 -1.85 3.01 -17.19
CA PHE A 144 -0.85 3.97 -16.78
C PHE A 144 0.52 3.42 -17.09
N GLU A 145 1.38 4.27 -17.63
CA GLU A 145 2.76 3.94 -17.98
C GLU A 145 3.79 4.78 -17.22
N ASP A 146 3.37 5.80 -16.44
CA ASP A 146 4.31 6.65 -15.72
C ASP A 146 4.89 5.94 -14.48
N PRO A 147 6.23 5.79 -14.38
CA PRO A 147 6.87 5.12 -13.24
C PRO A 147 6.64 5.85 -11.91
N ALA A 148 6.56 7.18 -11.93
CA ALA A 148 6.23 7.96 -10.75
C ALA A 148 4.82 7.66 -10.24
N GLU A 149 3.86 7.50 -11.16
CA GLU A 149 2.49 7.11 -10.82
C GLU A 149 2.45 5.73 -10.16
N PHE A 150 3.22 4.76 -10.66
CA PHE A 150 3.36 3.46 -9.98
C PHE A 150 3.83 3.62 -8.53
N LEU A 151 4.91 4.37 -8.29
CA LEU A 151 5.44 4.57 -6.94
C LEU A 151 4.45 5.28 -6.02
N ASN A 152 3.70 6.26 -6.53
CA ASN A 152 2.62 6.90 -5.79
C ASN A 152 1.55 5.87 -5.40
N VAL A 153 0.96 5.16 -6.39
CA VAL A 153 -0.10 4.18 -6.16
C VAL A 153 0.36 3.06 -5.22
N PHE A 154 1.61 2.59 -5.37
CA PHE A 154 2.17 1.56 -4.49
C PHE A 154 2.27 2.06 -3.04
N CYS A 155 2.83 3.25 -2.81
CA CYS A 155 2.88 3.84 -1.48
C CYS A 155 1.48 4.09 -0.88
N GLU A 156 0.52 4.53 -1.70
CA GLU A 156 -0.86 4.77 -1.27
C GLU A 156 -1.53 3.48 -0.80
N LYS A 157 -1.43 2.41 -1.62
CA LYS A 157 -1.98 1.10 -1.29
C LYS A 157 -1.30 0.54 -0.05
N PHE A 158 0.02 0.63 0.02
CA PHE A 158 0.80 0.13 1.15
C PHE A 158 0.43 0.81 2.46
N ILE A 159 0.40 2.15 2.49
CA ILE A 159 -0.02 2.92 3.67
C ILE A 159 -1.45 2.56 4.08
N SER A 160 -2.37 2.45 3.12
CA SER A 160 -3.76 2.10 3.42
C SER A 160 -3.88 0.71 4.07
N MET A 161 -3.07 -0.25 3.62
CA MET A 161 -3.04 -1.61 4.18
C MET A 161 -2.44 -1.64 5.59
N ILE A 162 -1.35 -0.90 5.83
CA ILE A 162 -0.75 -0.79 7.17
C ILE A 162 -1.75 -0.20 8.17
N ILE A 163 -2.47 0.88 7.78
CA ILE A 163 -3.49 1.49 8.63
C ILE A 163 -4.61 0.49 8.94
N ARG A 164 -5.09 -0.24 7.93
CA ARG A 164 -6.14 -1.25 8.12
C ARG A 164 -5.68 -2.38 9.04
N GLU A 165 -4.46 -2.87 8.85
CA GLU A 165 -3.91 -3.95 9.67
C GLU A 165 -3.89 -3.59 11.16
N ASP A 166 -3.48 -2.36 11.49
CA ASP A 166 -3.33 -1.94 12.90
C ASP A 166 -4.60 -1.33 13.52
N ALA A 167 -5.48 -0.73 12.72
CA ALA A 167 -6.60 0.06 13.22
C ALA A 167 -8.01 -0.47 12.90
N ASN A 168 -8.17 -1.37 11.93
CA ASN A 168 -9.49 -1.72 11.40
C ASN A 168 -10.42 -2.33 12.47
N GLU A 169 -9.91 -3.25 13.30
CA GLU A 169 -10.69 -3.83 14.40
C GLU A 169 -11.20 -2.76 15.37
N ALA A 170 -10.33 -1.82 15.74
CA ALA A 170 -10.66 -0.76 16.69
C ALA A 170 -11.69 0.20 16.08
N LEU A 171 -11.51 0.60 14.82
CA LEU A 171 -12.44 1.45 14.08
C LEU A 171 -13.82 0.82 13.95
N ILE A 172 -13.91 -0.46 13.54
CA ILE A 172 -15.19 -1.18 13.42
C ILE A 172 -15.88 -1.29 14.78
N SER A 173 -15.12 -1.56 15.85
CA SER A 173 -15.71 -1.71 17.20
C SER A 173 -16.33 -0.41 17.74
N MET A 174 -15.77 0.73 17.36
CA MET A 174 -16.17 2.06 17.84
C MET A 174 -17.23 2.72 16.93
N PHE A 175 -17.16 2.50 15.62
CA PHE A 175 -18.09 3.05 14.63
C PHE A 175 -19.02 1.96 14.08
N LYS A 176 -19.79 1.31 14.97
CA LYS A 176 -20.62 0.13 14.63
C LYS A 176 -21.63 0.35 13.52
N ASP A 177 -22.14 1.58 13.38
CA ASP A 177 -23.13 1.95 12.36
C ASP A 177 -22.50 2.42 11.05
N THR A 178 -21.16 2.50 10.98
CA THR A 178 -20.43 2.87 9.77
C THR A 178 -20.03 1.61 9.01
N SER A 179 -20.33 1.55 7.70
CA SER A 179 -19.93 0.41 6.88
C SER A 179 -18.41 0.33 6.73
N ALA A 180 -17.88 -0.90 6.62
CA ALA A 180 -16.47 -1.12 6.36
C ALA A 180 -15.98 -0.42 5.07
N GLU A 181 -16.86 -0.27 4.08
CA GLU A 181 -16.58 0.46 2.84
C GLU A 181 -16.31 1.95 3.11
N ILE A 182 -17.12 2.61 3.94
CA ILE A 182 -16.92 4.01 4.29
C ILE A 182 -15.59 4.20 5.05
N LEU A 183 -15.28 3.30 6.00
CA LEU A 183 -14.00 3.28 6.71
C LEU A 183 -12.84 3.16 5.72
N ASN A 184 -12.92 2.17 4.82
CA ASN A 184 -11.91 1.89 3.82
C ASN A 184 -11.67 3.06 2.87
N ASN A 185 -12.73 3.73 2.42
CA ASN A 185 -12.66 4.89 1.53
C ASN A 185 -11.99 6.09 2.23
N ASN A 186 -12.30 6.31 3.51
CA ASN A 186 -11.66 7.39 4.27
C ASN A 186 -10.17 7.11 4.52
N ILE A 187 -9.78 5.85 4.79
CA ILE A 187 -8.37 5.45 4.91
C ILE A 187 -7.65 5.63 3.57
N GLU A 188 -8.25 5.22 2.45
CA GLU A 188 -7.67 5.42 1.12
C GLU A 188 -7.49 6.90 0.78
N LYS A 189 -8.50 7.73 1.08
CA LYS A 189 -8.43 9.18 0.89
C LYS A 189 -7.30 9.80 1.72
N PHE A 190 -7.16 9.38 2.98
CA PHE A 190 -6.03 9.81 3.80
C PHE A 190 -4.70 9.41 3.17
N SER A 191 -4.56 8.14 2.75
CA SER A 191 -3.32 7.59 2.20
C SER A 191 -2.88 8.34 0.94
N LYS A 192 -3.81 8.60 0.02
CA LYS A 192 -3.60 9.45 -1.17
C LYS A 192 -3.09 10.83 -0.82
N ASN A 193 -3.77 11.51 0.10
CA ASN A 193 -3.38 12.85 0.51
C ASN A 193 -2.01 12.85 1.22
N TYR A 194 -1.72 11.82 2.01
CA TYR A 194 -0.44 11.69 2.71
C TYR A 194 0.72 11.47 1.73
N VAL A 195 0.60 10.54 0.78
CA VAL A 195 1.63 10.30 -0.26
C VAL A 195 1.82 11.56 -1.10
N LYS A 196 0.72 12.18 -1.56
CA LYS A 196 0.77 13.41 -2.34
C LYS A 196 1.50 14.53 -1.62
N LYS A 197 1.24 14.70 -0.31
CA LYS A 197 1.82 15.78 0.48
C LYS A 197 3.28 15.54 0.82
N ASN A 198 3.65 14.30 1.17
CA ASN A 198 4.94 14.03 1.80
C ASN A 198 5.94 13.29 0.91
N PHE A 199 5.48 12.56 -0.12
CA PHE A 199 6.34 11.69 -0.93
C PHE A 199 6.50 12.16 -2.38
N SER A 200 5.54 12.90 -2.95
CA SER A 200 5.53 13.23 -4.38
C SER A 200 6.81 13.93 -4.87
N GLU A 201 7.36 14.89 -4.14
CA GLU A 201 8.60 15.55 -4.55
C GLU A 201 9.79 14.58 -4.63
N ILE A 202 9.84 13.63 -3.68
CA ILE A 202 10.92 12.64 -3.59
C ILE A 202 10.78 11.60 -4.72
N ILE A 203 9.55 11.16 -4.98
CA ILE A 203 9.22 10.26 -6.09
C ILE A 203 9.56 10.90 -7.44
N ILE A 204 9.26 12.19 -7.62
CA ILE A 204 9.61 12.92 -8.84
C ILE A 204 11.14 12.96 -9.04
N LYS A 205 11.92 13.23 -7.99
CA LYS A 205 13.39 13.18 -8.04
C LYS A 205 13.92 11.79 -8.40
N CYS A 206 13.26 10.73 -7.94
CA CYS A 206 13.63 9.37 -8.34
C CYS A 206 13.30 9.11 -9.82
N ASN A 207 12.17 9.63 -10.30
CA ASN A 207 11.73 9.48 -11.69
C ASN A 207 12.61 10.27 -12.68
N SER A 208 13.07 11.46 -12.30
CA SER A 208 14.02 12.27 -13.09
C SER A 208 15.43 11.69 -13.09
N GLY A 209 15.74 10.75 -12.19
CA GLY A 209 17.07 10.18 -12.02
C GLY A 209 17.99 11.00 -11.11
N ASP A 210 17.47 12.04 -10.45
CA ASP A 210 18.24 12.83 -9.47
C ASP A 210 18.64 11.99 -8.25
N ILE A 211 17.81 11.01 -7.89
CA ILE A 211 18.10 10.02 -6.84
C ILE A 211 17.79 8.61 -7.33
N GLN A 212 18.45 7.62 -6.74
CA GLN A 212 18.20 6.20 -7.02
C GLN A 212 17.09 5.63 -6.11
N ILE A 213 16.55 4.45 -6.45
CA ILE A 213 15.44 3.82 -5.70
C ILE A 213 15.78 3.62 -4.22
N ASN A 214 17.02 3.20 -3.91
CA ASN A 214 17.45 3.00 -2.53
C ASN A 214 17.49 4.32 -1.74
N GLU A 215 17.87 5.42 -2.39
CA GLU A 215 17.83 6.74 -1.77
C GLU A 215 16.40 7.26 -1.61
N LEU A 216 15.50 6.99 -2.57
CA LEU A 216 14.07 7.25 -2.42
C LEU A 216 13.55 6.56 -1.16
N ILE A 217 13.77 5.26 -1.01
CA ILE A 217 13.28 4.47 0.12
C ILE A 217 13.81 5.02 1.45
N GLN A 218 15.09 5.39 1.51
CA GLN A 218 15.67 6.00 2.70
C GLN A 218 14.96 7.32 3.05
N LYS A 219 14.71 8.19 2.06
CA LYS A 219 14.00 9.46 2.28
C LYS A 219 12.54 9.25 2.68
N LEU A 220 11.85 8.25 2.13
CA LEU A 220 10.49 7.87 2.57
C LEU A 220 10.48 7.46 4.05
N GLN A 221 11.48 6.68 4.49
CA GLN A 221 11.64 6.32 5.90
C GLN A 221 11.91 7.52 6.80
N ASP A 222 12.69 8.50 6.32
CA ASP A 222 13.00 9.70 7.09
C ASP A 222 11.76 10.57 7.33
N VAL A 223 10.88 10.69 6.33
CA VAL A 223 9.57 11.36 6.47
C VAL A 223 8.72 10.71 7.56
N LEU A 224 8.79 9.38 7.73
CA LEU A 224 8.05 8.67 8.79
C LEU A 224 8.67 8.83 10.20
N LYS A 225 9.85 9.44 10.31
CA LYS A 225 10.49 9.74 11.60
C LYS A 225 10.04 11.08 12.18
N GLU A 226 9.52 11.98 11.36
CA GLU A 226 9.00 13.31 11.71
C GLU A 226 7.54 13.29 12.22
#